data_AF-A0A0F9UTI2-F1
#
_entry.id   AF-A0A0F9UTI2-F1
#
_cell.length_a   1.000
_cell.length_b   1.000
_cell.length_c   1.000
_cell.angle_alpha   90.00
_cell.angle_beta   90.00
_cell.angle_gamma   90.00
#
_symmetry.space_group_name_H-M   'P 1'
#
loop_
_entity.id
_entity.type
_entity.pdbx_description
1 polymer ?
#
loop_
_entity_poly.entity_id
_entity_poly.type
_entity_poly.pdbx_seq_one_letter_code
_entity_poly.pdbx_strand_id
1 'polypeptide(L)'
;MVHIPAFCDNCGAAFNSGFAVENCRNIHLSGNRSGPCPRCGSMGSVIDGVFNVVGDVIEILSAPQRTIESLNKLSNIFKEAANKNETSEEIATKIHEQVPELSPIARYMPKNATELVAWLTFVLLAMQTISQLGKDETPDINIILNQAVEQSMEPKNYYPFRSQVVPPTRNSPCFCGSNKKYKHCCGISI
;
A
#
# COMPACT_ATOMS: atom_id res chain seq x y z
N MET A 1 -17.35 6.07 -10.87
CA MET A 1 -15.98 6.04 -11.46
C MET A 1 -14.99 5.64 -10.39
N VAL A 2 -14.11 4.66 -10.64
CA VAL A 2 -13.15 4.17 -9.64
C VAL A 2 -11.77 4.75 -9.88
N HIS A 3 -11.18 5.33 -8.85
CA HIS A 3 -9.80 5.83 -8.86
C HIS A 3 -8.84 4.73 -8.40
N ILE A 4 -7.86 4.41 -9.25
CA ILE A 4 -6.83 3.44 -8.89
C ILE A 4 -5.74 4.18 -8.10
N PRO A 5 -5.36 3.76 -6.89
CA PRO A 5 -4.31 4.43 -6.14
C PRO A 5 -2.90 4.07 -6.65
N ALA A 6 -1.96 4.98 -6.45
CA ALA A 6 -0.52 4.74 -6.57
C ALA A 6 0.11 4.69 -5.17
N PHE A 7 1.11 3.83 -4.99
CA PHE A 7 1.86 3.71 -3.74
C PHE A 7 3.27 4.26 -3.92
N CYS A 8 3.66 5.23 -3.10
CA CYS A 8 4.97 5.88 -3.22
C CYS A 8 6.11 4.90 -2.91
N ASP A 9 7.07 4.78 -3.83
CA ASP A 9 8.20 3.86 -3.69
C ASP A 9 9.18 4.27 -2.56
N ASN A 10 9.12 5.53 -2.12
CA ASN A 10 10.02 6.08 -1.12
C ASN A 10 9.38 6.15 0.28
N CYS A 11 8.15 6.65 0.40
CA CYS A 11 7.50 6.88 1.70
C CYS A 11 6.29 5.97 1.98
N GLY A 12 5.92 5.09 1.04
CA GLY A 12 4.81 4.14 1.18
C GLY A 12 3.42 4.77 1.21
N ALA A 13 3.28 6.09 1.04
CA ALA A 13 1.98 6.75 1.03
C ALA A 13 1.15 6.37 -0.21
N ALA A 14 -0.13 6.08 0.00
CA ALA A 14 -1.10 5.81 -1.06
C ALA A 14 -1.76 7.12 -1.52
N PHE A 15 -1.59 7.50 -2.78
CA PHE A 15 -2.11 8.75 -3.36
C PHE A 15 -2.85 8.48 -4.67
N ASN A 16 -3.63 9.45 -5.13
CA ASN A 16 -4.37 9.33 -6.39
C ASN A 16 -3.39 9.21 -7.57
N SER A 17 -3.50 8.11 -8.33
CA SER A 17 -2.61 7.87 -9.47
C SER A 17 -2.96 8.71 -10.71
N GLY A 18 -4.16 9.29 -10.76
CA GLY A 18 -4.74 9.91 -11.94
C GLY A 18 -5.50 8.94 -12.86
N PHE A 19 -5.38 7.62 -12.65
CA PHE A 19 -6.19 6.64 -13.36
C PHE A 19 -7.59 6.58 -12.76
N ALA A 20 -8.58 6.95 -13.56
CA ALA A 20 -9.99 6.78 -13.27
C ALA A 20 -10.60 5.86 -14.30
N VAL A 21 -11.28 4.81 -13.86
CA VAL A 21 -11.86 3.80 -14.73
C VAL A 21 -13.32 3.59 -14.36
N GLU A 22 -14.16 3.41 -15.38
CA GLU A 22 -15.60 3.20 -15.21
C GLU A 22 -16.08 2.18 -16.22
N ASN A 23 -16.77 1.13 -15.75
CA ASN A 23 -17.39 0.09 -16.58
C ASN A 23 -16.46 -0.55 -17.63
N CYS A 24 -15.19 -0.78 -17.29
CA CYS A 24 -14.20 -1.42 -18.17
C CYS A 24 -13.89 -2.84 -17.71
N ARG A 25 -13.75 -3.78 -18.65
CA ARG A 25 -13.37 -5.19 -18.36
C ARG A 25 -11.97 -5.48 -18.93
N ASN A 26 -11.25 -6.41 -18.31
CA ASN A 26 -9.90 -6.84 -18.69
C ASN A 26 -8.88 -5.70 -18.77
N ILE A 27 -8.92 -4.77 -17.81
CA ILE A 27 -7.94 -3.68 -17.71
C ILE A 27 -6.61 -4.29 -17.31
N HIS A 28 -5.61 -4.20 -18.19
CA HIS A 28 -4.26 -4.64 -17.90
C HIS A 28 -3.39 -3.46 -17.49
N LEU A 29 -2.91 -3.46 -16.25
CA LEU A 29 -1.94 -2.50 -15.73
C LEU A 29 -0.62 -3.21 -15.49
N SER A 30 0.46 -2.65 -16.03
CA SER A 30 1.82 -3.20 -15.90
C SER A 30 2.84 -2.07 -15.97
N GLY A 31 3.68 -1.95 -14.95
CA GLY A 31 4.79 -0.99 -14.90
C GLY A 31 4.35 0.48 -14.86
N ASN A 32 3.10 0.74 -14.44
CA ASN A 32 2.55 2.09 -14.40
C ASN A 32 3.09 2.85 -13.18
N ARG A 33 3.50 4.11 -13.38
CA ARG A 33 4.00 4.98 -12.30
C ARG A 33 3.23 6.29 -12.29
N SER A 34 3.00 6.83 -11.09
CA SER A 34 2.35 8.11 -10.89
C SER A 34 3.14 8.98 -9.92
N GLY A 35 3.07 10.30 -10.09
CA GLY A 35 3.75 11.26 -9.25
C GLY A 35 3.54 12.70 -9.73
N PRO A 36 4.05 13.69 -8.98
CA PRO A 36 4.85 13.53 -7.76
C PRO A 36 4.00 13.11 -6.54
N CYS A 37 4.55 12.27 -5.67
CA CYS A 37 3.93 11.89 -4.41
C CYS A 37 3.67 13.16 -3.58
N PRO A 38 2.43 13.42 -3.14
CA PRO A 38 2.13 14.65 -2.43
C PRO A 38 2.76 14.72 -1.04
N ARG A 39 3.35 13.63 -0.52
CA ARG A 39 4.05 13.59 0.78
C ARG A 39 5.55 13.89 0.67
N CYS A 40 6.23 13.36 -0.34
CA CYS A 40 7.71 13.41 -0.42
C CYS A 40 8.26 13.81 -1.81
N GLY A 41 7.40 14.03 -2.81
CA GLY A 41 7.78 14.43 -4.16
C GLY A 41 8.32 13.30 -5.05
N SER A 42 8.53 12.09 -4.52
CA SER A 42 9.02 10.93 -5.29
C SER A 42 7.92 10.31 -6.17
N MET A 43 8.28 9.42 -7.10
CA MET A 43 7.30 8.63 -7.85
C MET A 43 6.72 7.50 -7.00
N GLY A 44 5.52 7.05 -7.35
CA GLY A 44 4.90 5.84 -6.83
C GLY A 44 4.48 4.89 -7.95
N SER A 45 4.35 3.63 -7.60
CA SER A 45 3.94 2.55 -8.50
C SER A 45 2.43 2.32 -8.39
N VAL A 46 1.77 2.15 -9.53
CA VAL A 46 0.37 1.74 -9.60
C VAL A 46 0.34 0.21 -9.63
N ILE A 47 -0.68 -0.37 -9.00
CA ILE A 47 -0.81 -1.83 -8.91
C ILE A 47 -0.84 -2.50 -10.30
N ASP A 48 0.00 -3.52 -10.45
CA ASP A 48 0.03 -4.36 -11.65
C ASP A 48 -1.01 -5.47 -11.54
N GLY A 49 -1.68 -5.78 -12.65
CA GLY A 49 -2.69 -6.85 -12.68
C GLY A 49 -3.69 -6.72 -13.82
N VAL A 50 -4.64 -7.66 -13.83
CA VAL A 50 -5.82 -7.61 -14.70
C VAL A 50 -7.04 -7.37 -13.83
N PHE A 51 -7.77 -6.30 -14.13
CA PHE A 51 -8.90 -5.84 -13.32
C PHE A 51 -10.18 -5.76 -14.17
N ASN A 52 -11.31 -6.14 -13.58
CA ASN A 52 -12.62 -5.75 -14.08
C ASN A 52 -13.15 -4.62 -13.20
N VAL A 53 -13.73 -3.59 -13.82
CA VAL A 53 -14.45 -2.52 -13.15
C VAL A 53 -15.90 -2.60 -13.61
N VAL A 54 -16.79 -3.04 -12.73
CA VAL A 54 -18.23 -3.13 -12.97
C VAL A 54 -18.91 -2.18 -12.00
N GLY A 55 -19.49 -1.09 -12.50
CA GLY A 55 -19.98 0.01 -11.65
C GLY A 55 -18.82 0.72 -10.93
N ASP A 56 -18.92 0.82 -9.61
CA ASP A 56 -17.93 1.46 -8.71
C ASP A 56 -17.03 0.45 -7.97
N VAL A 57 -16.91 -0.78 -8.50
CA VAL A 57 -16.17 -1.87 -7.84
C VAL A 57 -15.04 -2.35 -8.74
N ILE A 58 -13.82 -2.45 -8.20
CA ILE A 58 -12.71 -3.18 -8.81
C ILE A 58 -12.84 -4.65 -8.40
N GLU A 59 -13.29 -5.49 -9.33
CA GLU A 59 -13.24 -6.94 -9.20
C GLU A 59 -11.84 -7.42 -9.57
N ILE A 60 -11.06 -7.81 -8.56
CA ILE A 60 -9.70 -8.31 -8.70
C ILE A 60 -9.78 -9.77 -9.18
N LEU A 61 -9.71 -9.99 -10.49
CA LEU A 61 -9.79 -11.31 -11.11
C LEU A 61 -8.58 -12.22 -10.79
N SER A 62 -7.47 -11.60 -10.38
CA SER A 62 -6.26 -12.30 -9.99
C SER A 62 -5.49 -11.43 -9.00
N ALA A 63 -5.56 -11.78 -7.71
CA ALA A 63 -4.59 -11.31 -6.73
C ALA A 63 -3.17 -11.75 -7.16
N PRO A 64 -2.08 -11.10 -6.69
CA PRO A 64 -0.75 -11.64 -6.91
C PRO A 64 -0.73 -13.08 -6.35
N GLN A 65 -0.60 -14.08 -7.22
CA GLN A 65 -0.50 -15.50 -6.83
C GLN A 65 0.51 -15.73 -5.69
N ARG A 66 1.52 -14.85 -5.60
CA ARG A 66 2.47 -14.76 -4.49
C ARG A 66 1.82 -14.73 -3.11
N THR A 67 0.74 -13.97 -2.89
CA THR A 67 0.17 -13.79 -1.54
C THR A 67 -0.44 -15.09 -1.00
N ILE A 68 -1.12 -15.87 -1.83
CA ILE A 68 -1.72 -17.14 -1.41
C ILE A 68 -0.62 -18.18 -1.13
N GLU A 69 0.41 -18.23 -1.99
CA GLU A 69 1.53 -19.15 -1.82
C GLU A 69 2.31 -18.85 -0.52
N SER A 70 2.58 -17.57 -0.24
CA SER A 70 3.26 -17.12 0.98
C SER A 70 2.43 -17.40 2.24
N LEU A 71 1.10 -17.23 2.18
CA LEU A 71 0.20 -17.59 3.29
C LEU A 71 0.15 -19.10 3.53
N ASN A 72 0.16 -19.91 2.46
CA ASN A 72 0.21 -21.37 2.58
C ASN A 72 1.54 -21.85 3.18
N LYS A 73 2.67 -21.26 2.76
CA LYS A 73 3.99 -21.52 3.34
C LYS A 73 4.00 -21.18 4.83
N LEU A 74 3.48 -20.01 5.21
CA LEU A 74 3.35 -19.61 6.61
C LEU A 74 2.49 -20.59 7.42
N SER A 75 1.34 -21.01 6.87
CA SER A 75 0.47 -22.01 7.52
C SER A 75 1.20 -23.34 7.77
N ASN A 76 2.01 -23.79 6.82
CA ASN A 76 2.79 -25.02 6.98
C ASN A 76 3.87 -24.89 8.04
N ILE A 77 4.58 -23.75 8.11
CA ILE A 77 5.56 -23.47 9.17
C ILE A 77 4.90 -23.60 10.55
N PHE A 78 3.71 -23.01 10.75
CA PHE A 78 3.00 -23.11 12.03
C PHE A 78 2.52 -24.53 12.33
N LYS A 79 2.06 -25.29 11.34
CA LYS A 79 1.65 -26.69 11.53
C LYS A 79 2.83 -27.57 11.94
N GLU A 80 3.98 -27.40 11.31
CA GLU A 80 5.19 -28.14 11.67
C GLU A 80 5.70 -27.76 13.05
N ALA A 81 5.70 -26.46 13.36
CA ALA A 81 6.11 -25.95 14.65
C ALA A 81 5.24 -26.50 15.79
N ALA A 82 3.92 -26.54 15.58
CA ALA A 82 2.97 -27.12 16.54
C ALA A 82 3.23 -28.62 16.78
N ASN A 83 3.63 -29.37 15.75
CA ASN A 83 3.96 -30.79 15.89
C ASN A 83 5.30 -31.05 16.58
N LYS A 84 6.25 -30.11 16.47
CA LYS A 84 7.62 -30.24 16.98
C LYS A 84 7.86 -29.51 18.30
N ASN A 85 6.84 -28.83 18.86
CA ASN A 85 6.95 -27.95 20.03
C ASN A 85 8.09 -26.92 19.89
N GLU A 86 8.21 -26.33 18.70
CA GLU A 86 9.24 -25.34 18.41
C GLU A 86 8.99 -24.03 19.16
N THR A 87 10.08 -23.37 19.55
CA THR A 87 10.05 -22.09 20.26
C THR A 87 9.71 -20.94 19.31
N SER A 88 9.21 -19.83 19.85
CA SER A 88 8.83 -18.66 19.05
C SER A 88 10.01 -18.09 18.25
N GLU A 89 11.22 -18.20 18.79
CA GLU A 89 12.47 -17.78 18.15
C GLU A 89 12.82 -18.66 16.93
N GLU A 90 12.62 -19.97 17.03
CA GLU A 90 12.84 -20.91 15.92
C GLU A 90 11.83 -20.69 14.79
N ILE A 91 10.57 -20.44 15.14
CA ILE A 91 9.53 -20.12 14.16
C ILE A 91 9.84 -18.79 13.47
N ALA A 92 10.32 -17.78 14.21
CA ALA A 92 10.65 -16.48 13.64
C ALA A 92 11.78 -16.58 12.62
N THR A 93 12.76 -17.44 12.91
CA THR A 93 13.87 -17.75 12.00
C THR A 93 13.36 -18.39 10.71
N LYS A 94 12.47 -19.39 10.80
CA LYS A 94 11.86 -20.03 9.62
C LYS A 94 11.02 -19.07 8.78
N ILE A 95 10.27 -18.17 9.41
CA ILE A 95 9.50 -17.14 8.70
C ILE A 95 10.46 -16.22 7.93
N HIS A 96 11.57 -15.80 8.56
CA HIS A 96 12.54 -14.94 7.91
C HIS A 96 13.22 -15.60 6.70
N GLU A 97 13.50 -16.90 6.77
CA GLU A 97 14.15 -17.66 5.70
C GLU A 97 13.19 -18.03 4.56
N GLN A 98 11.97 -18.46 4.88
CA GLN A 98 11.05 -19.03 3.89
C GLN A 98 10.06 -18.02 3.31
N VAL A 99 9.71 -16.99 4.09
CA VAL A 99 8.68 -15.99 3.72
C VAL A 99 9.09 -14.60 4.22
N PRO A 100 10.20 -14.02 3.71
CA PRO A 100 10.79 -12.79 4.26
C PRO A 100 9.82 -11.61 4.26
N GLU A 101 8.89 -11.53 3.31
CA GLU A 101 7.84 -10.52 3.25
C GLU A 101 6.85 -10.55 4.43
N LEU A 102 6.71 -11.69 5.11
CA LEU A 102 5.87 -11.87 6.30
C LEU A 102 6.65 -11.82 7.62
N SER A 103 7.96 -11.57 7.58
CA SER A 103 8.81 -11.39 8.78
C SER A 103 8.24 -10.39 9.81
N PRO A 104 7.56 -9.28 9.44
CA PRO A 104 6.98 -8.38 10.43
C PRO A 104 5.97 -9.07 11.38
N ILE A 105 5.28 -10.12 10.91
CA ILE A 105 4.29 -10.87 11.69
C ILE A 105 4.96 -11.64 12.84
N ALA A 106 6.21 -12.11 12.64
CA ALA A 106 6.94 -12.84 13.66
C ALA A 106 7.15 -12.04 14.96
N ARG A 107 7.12 -10.71 14.90
CA ARG A 107 7.24 -9.83 16.07
C ARG A 107 6.02 -9.90 17.01
N TYR A 108 4.90 -10.36 16.49
CA TYR A 108 3.66 -10.50 17.23
C TYR A 108 3.41 -11.94 17.68
N MET A 109 4.41 -12.83 17.51
CA MET A 109 4.28 -14.19 18.02
C MET A 109 4.28 -14.22 19.55
N PRO A 110 3.31 -14.90 20.16
CA PRO A 110 3.24 -15.05 21.59
C PRO A 110 4.35 -15.98 22.08
N LYS A 111 5.18 -15.52 23.00
CA LYS A 111 6.33 -16.27 23.51
C LYS A 111 5.93 -17.26 24.61
N ASN A 112 4.87 -16.93 25.34
CA ASN A 112 4.41 -17.67 26.52
C ASN A 112 2.94 -18.07 26.39
N ALA A 113 2.51 -19.11 27.10
CA ALA A 113 1.11 -19.56 27.10
C ALA A 113 0.11 -18.44 27.46
N THR A 114 0.49 -17.55 28.39
CA THR A 114 -0.32 -16.39 28.77
C THR A 114 -0.44 -15.36 27.63
N GLU A 115 0.64 -15.11 26.88
CA GLU A 115 0.61 -14.24 25.71
C GLU A 115 -0.18 -14.87 24.57
N LEU A 116 -0.11 -16.20 24.41
CA LEU A 116 -0.89 -16.93 23.42
C LEU A 116 -2.38 -16.82 23.73
N VAL A 117 -2.77 -16.99 24.98
CA VAL A 117 -4.16 -16.80 25.42
C VAL A 117 -4.59 -15.35 25.22
N ALA A 118 -3.75 -14.37 25.57
CA ALA A 118 -4.05 -12.95 25.33
C ALA A 118 -4.19 -12.62 23.83
N TRP A 119 -3.35 -13.22 22.99
CA TRP A 119 -3.39 -13.04 21.54
C TRP A 119 -4.60 -13.74 20.93
N LEU A 120 -4.89 -14.99 21.30
CA LEU A 120 -6.07 -15.72 20.86
C LEU A 120 -7.35 -15.03 21.30
N THR A 121 -7.41 -14.54 22.54
CA THR A 121 -8.56 -13.78 23.04
C THR A 121 -8.72 -12.47 22.28
N PHE A 122 -7.64 -11.77 21.95
CA PHE A 122 -7.69 -10.58 21.09
C PHE A 122 -8.19 -10.92 19.67
N VAL A 123 -7.67 -11.98 19.04
CA VAL A 123 -8.08 -12.43 17.71
C VAL A 123 -9.55 -12.88 17.72
N LEU A 124 -9.97 -13.63 18.73
CA LEU A 124 -11.37 -14.06 18.90
C LEU A 124 -12.28 -12.86 19.13
N LEU A 125 -11.88 -11.89 19.95
CA LEU A 125 -12.63 -10.67 20.18
C LEU A 125 -12.72 -9.84 18.89
N ALA A 126 -11.64 -9.73 18.12
CA ALA A 126 -11.63 -9.06 16.82
C ALA A 126 -12.54 -9.78 15.81
N MET A 127 -12.50 -11.11 15.75
CA MET A 127 -13.41 -11.88 14.90
C MET A 127 -14.86 -11.72 15.37
N GLN A 128 -15.11 -11.65 16.67
CA GLN A 128 -16.44 -11.49 17.25
C GLN A 128 -16.99 -10.08 17.03
N THR A 129 -16.15 -9.03 17.13
CA THR A 129 -16.54 -7.67 16.76
C THR A 129 -16.80 -7.57 15.26
N ILE A 130 -15.94 -8.14 14.41
CA ILE A 130 -16.18 -8.21 12.95
C ILE A 130 -17.47 -8.98 12.64
N SER A 131 -17.73 -10.09 13.32
CA SER A 131 -18.96 -10.88 13.15
C SER A 131 -20.21 -10.15 13.66
N GLN A 132 -20.06 -9.28 14.65
CA GLN A 132 -21.14 -8.41 15.13
C GLN A 132 -21.36 -7.21 14.20
N LEU A 133 -20.31 -6.68 13.58
CA LEU A 133 -20.42 -5.71 12.48
C LEU A 133 -21.11 -6.32 11.23
N GLY A 134 -21.08 -7.65 11.07
CA GLY A 134 -21.75 -8.36 9.98
C GLY A 134 -23.19 -8.81 10.28
N LYS A 135 -23.78 -8.38 11.42
CA LYS A 135 -25.12 -8.84 11.84
C LYS A 135 -26.29 -7.96 11.37
N ASP A 136 -26.00 -6.80 10.80
CA ASP A 136 -26.93 -6.07 9.93
C ASP A 136 -26.49 -6.34 8.49
N GLU A 137 -27.45 -6.73 7.63
CA GLU A 137 -27.32 -7.04 6.20
C GLU A 137 -25.91 -6.90 5.65
N THR A 138 -25.24 -8.04 5.38
CA THR A 138 -23.87 -8.15 4.83
C THR A 138 -23.43 -6.83 4.20
N PRO A 139 -22.73 -5.96 4.95
CA PRO A 139 -22.32 -4.68 4.40
C PRO A 139 -21.48 -5.05 3.20
N ASP A 140 -22.01 -4.72 2.02
CA ASP A 140 -21.46 -5.17 0.77
C ASP A 140 -19.96 -4.90 0.85
N ILE A 141 -19.13 -5.94 0.68
CA ILE A 141 -17.67 -5.84 0.85
C ILE A 141 -17.14 -4.67 0.01
N ASN A 142 -17.85 -4.39 -1.09
CA ASN A 142 -17.69 -3.24 -1.97
C ASN A 142 -17.80 -1.88 -1.25
N ILE A 143 -18.77 -1.70 -0.35
CA ILE A 143 -18.97 -0.48 0.44
C ILE A 143 -17.81 -0.31 1.42
N ILE A 144 -17.42 -1.36 2.15
CA ILE A 144 -16.32 -1.27 3.13
C ILE A 144 -14.99 -0.99 2.44
N LEU A 145 -14.72 -1.64 1.30
CA LEU A 145 -13.49 -1.45 0.54
C LEU A 145 -13.43 -0.03 -0.06
N ASN A 146 -14.52 0.44 -0.67
CA ASN A 146 -14.58 1.78 -1.24
C ASN A 146 -14.44 2.86 -0.16
N GLN A 147 -15.11 2.67 0.98
CA GLN A 147 -15.03 3.62 2.10
C GLN A 147 -13.64 3.65 2.73
N ALA A 148 -12.96 2.50 2.86
CA ALA A 148 -11.57 2.44 3.35
C ALA A 148 -10.58 3.07 2.36
N VAL A 149 -10.78 2.85 1.06
CA VAL A 149 -9.97 3.45 -0.02
C VAL A 149 -10.18 4.96 -0.03
N GLU A 150 -11.41 5.46 -0.01
CA GLU A 150 -11.74 6.89 0.07
C GLU A 150 -11.16 7.54 1.33
N GLN A 151 -11.31 6.91 2.50
CA GLN A 151 -10.74 7.41 3.77
C GLN A 151 -9.21 7.45 3.73
N SER A 152 -8.55 6.48 3.08
CA SER A 152 -7.10 6.50 2.89
C SER A 152 -6.62 7.60 1.92
N MET A 153 -7.53 8.08 1.06
CA MET A 153 -7.29 9.17 0.11
C MET A 153 -7.75 10.55 0.61
N GLU A 154 -8.33 10.64 1.83
CA GLU A 154 -8.81 11.92 2.36
C GLU A 154 -7.66 12.95 2.54
N PRO A 155 -7.84 14.18 2.02
CA PRO A 155 -6.79 15.20 1.95
C PRO A 155 -6.38 15.76 3.33
N LYS A 156 -7.12 15.48 4.40
CA LYS A 156 -6.77 15.93 5.76
C LYS A 156 -5.45 15.35 6.28
N ASN A 157 -4.94 14.28 5.66
CA ASN A 157 -3.64 13.68 5.98
C ASN A 157 -2.53 14.04 4.97
N TYR A 158 -2.82 14.88 3.98
CA TYR A 158 -1.86 15.31 2.97
C TYR A 158 -1.35 16.72 3.25
N TYR A 159 -0.14 16.81 3.81
CA TYR A 159 0.63 18.05 3.69
C TYR A 159 1.02 18.18 2.22
N PRO A 160 0.61 19.24 1.49
CA PRO A 160 0.99 19.39 0.10
C PRO A 160 2.51 19.50 0.02
N PHE A 161 3.14 18.59 -0.73
CA PHE A 161 4.53 18.73 -1.12
C PHE A 161 4.67 20.04 -1.92
N ARG A 162 5.09 21.10 -1.25
CA ARG A 162 5.66 22.25 -1.93
C ARG A 162 6.97 21.78 -2.51
N SER A 163 7.01 21.54 -3.82
CA SER A 163 8.28 21.55 -4.54
C SER A 163 8.93 22.87 -4.14
N GLN A 164 10.02 22.81 -3.39
CA GLN A 164 10.84 23.99 -3.22
C GLN A 164 11.35 24.29 -4.63
N VAL A 165 10.67 25.19 -5.34
CA VAL A 165 11.22 25.80 -6.53
C VAL A 165 12.38 26.60 -5.99
N VAL A 166 13.56 25.98 -5.94
CA VAL A 166 14.77 26.68 -5.55
C VAL A 166 14.89 27.79 -6.59
N PRO A 167 14.75 29.07 -6.21
CA PRO A 167 14.87 30.14 -7.17
C PRO A 167 16.24 29.99 -7.84
N PRO A 168 16.31 30.10 -9.18
CA PRO A 168 17.56 29.88 -9.89
C PRO A 168 18.63 30.80 -9.31
N THR A 169 19.78 30.22 -8.96
CA THR A 169 20.91 31.04 -8.52
C THR A 169 21.42 31.87 -9.70
N ARG A 170 22.07 32.99 -9.42
CA ARG A 170 22.58 33.92 -10.45
C ARG A 170 23.36 33.22 -11.57
N ASN A 171 24.06 32.12 -11.26
CA ASN A 171 24.87 31.35 -12.19
C ASN A 171 24.24 30.02 -12.66
N SER A 172 23.07 29.60 -12.16
CA SER A 172 22.42 28.38 -12.64
C SER A 172 21.85 28.57 -14.06
N PRO A 173 21.65 27.48 -14.83
CA PRO A 173 20.91 27.53 -16.08
C PRO A 173 19.52 28.16 -15.88
N CYS A 174 19.07 28.94 -16.86
CA CYS A 174 17.77 29.60 -16.82
C CYS A 174 16.64 28.61 -17.11
N PHE A 175 15.55 28.69 -16.34
CA PHE A 175 14.40 27.79 -16.46
C PHE A 175 13.56 28.00 -17.74
N CYS A 176 13.80 29.07 -18.50
CA CYS A 176 13.10 29.33 -19.77
C CYS A 176 13.63 28.49 -20.96
N GLY A 177 14.58 27.59 -20.75
CA GLY A 177 15.12 26.72 -21.81
C GLY A 177 16.15 27.38 -22.73
N SER A 178 16.60 28.59 -22.41
CA SER A 178 17.55 29.35 -23.25
C SER A 178 19.01 28.85 -23.20
N ASN A 179 19.31 27.85 -22.37
CA ASN A 179 20.67 27.38 -22.03
C ASN A 179 21.64 28.47 -21.53
N LYS A 180 21.17 29.69 -21.25
CA LYS A 180 21.96 30.77 -20.67
C LYS A 180 21.90 30.72 -19.14
N LYS A 181 22.92 31.30 -18.47
CA LYS A 181 22.87 31.52 -17.01
C LYS A 181 21.75 32.49 -16.67
N TYR A 182 21.08 32.28 -15.53
CA TYR A 182 19.91 33.07 -15.11
C TYR A 182 20.17 34.59 -15.17
N LYS A 183 21.34 35.06 -14.71
CA LYS A 183 21.75 36.49 -14.76
C LYS A 183 21.87 37.11 -16.15
N HIS A 184 21.95 36.29 -17.19
CA HIS A 184 22.07 36.71 -18.59
C HIS A 184 20.81 36.38 -19.39
N CYS A 185 19.72 36.06 -18.70
CA CYS A 185 18.43 35.77 -19.30
C CYS A 185 17.31 36.37 -18.44
N CYS A 186 16.44 35.56 -17.82
CA CYS A 186 15.29 36.05 -17.05
C CYS A 186 15.66 36.80 -15.75
N GLY A 187 16.93 36.78 -15.32
CA GLY A 187 17.43 37.50 -14.15
C GLY A 187 18.13 38.83 -14.48
N ILE A 188 17.92 39.41 -15.67
CA ILE A 188 18.41 40.75 -16.01
C ILE A 188 17.45 41.77 -15.41
N SER A 189 17.85 42.42 -14.32
CA SER A 189 17.25 43.69 -13.90
C SER A 189 17.73 44.79 -14.86
N ILE A 190 16.80 45.48 -15.50
CA ILE A 190 17.05 46.70 -16.31
C ILE A 190 17.49 47.82 -15.39
#